data_AF-A0A7Y5RQ73-F1
#
_entry.id   AF-A0A7Y5RQ73-F1
#
_cell.length_a   1.000
_cell.length_b   1.000
_cell.length_c   1.000
_cell.angle_alpha   90.00
_cell.angle_beta   90.00
_cell.angle_gamma   90.00
#
_symmetry.space_group_name_H-M   'P 1'
#
loop_
_entity.id
_entity.type
_entity.pdbx_description
1 polymer ?
#
loop_
_entity_poly.entity_id
_entity_poly.type
_entity_poly.pdbx_seq_one_letter_code
_entity_poly.pdbx_strand_id
1 'polypeptide(L)' 'MNPKDFQSKAAGRVIRAPAGYWAFIPAPPPPDIAYTPGLALALSRADAALSELSGLG' A
#
# COMPACT_ATOMS: atom_id res chain seq x y z
N MET A 1 16.65 -6.42 18.78
CA MET A 1 16.14 -5.56 17.69
C MET A 1 16.93 -4.26 17.68
N ASN A 2 17.46 -3.86 16.52
CA ASN A 2 18.04 -2.53 16.33
C ASN A 2 16.97 -1.60 15.69
N PRO A 3 16.52 -0.52 16.37
CA PRO A 3 15.49 0.38 15.84
C PRO A 3 15.82 0.99 14.48
N LYS A 4 17.11 1.15 14.16
CA LYS A 4 17.58 1.75 12.91
C LYS A 4 17.25 0.91 11.68
N ASP A 5 16.94 -0.37 11.86
CA ASP A 5 16.58 -1.27 10.76
C ASP A 5 15.10 -1.08 10.34
N PHE A 6 14.31 -0.32 11.09
CA PHE A 6 12.86 -0.19 10.94
C PHE A 6 12.44 1.26 10.69
N GLN A 7 12.78 1.80 9.52
CA GLN A 7 12.56 3.22 9.16
C GLN A 7 11.37 3.46 8.23
N SER A 8 10.75 2.41 7.69
CA SER A 8 9.59 2.56 6.79
C SER A 8 8.34 2.95 7.55
N LYS A 9 7.89 4.20 7.39
CA LYS A 9 6.62 4.69 7.95
C LYS A 9 5.41 3.90 7.43
N ALA A 10 5.47 3.40 6.20
CA ALA A 10 4.40 2.59 5.61
C ALA A 10 4.31 1.19 6.25
N ALA A 11 5.41 0.66 6.77
CA ALA A 11 5.41 -0.61 7.49
C ALA A 11 4.94 -0.44 8.94
N GLY A 12 5.26 0.69 9.58
CA GLY A 12 4.90 0.97 10.96
C GLY A 12 5.86 1.91 11.66
N ARG A 13 5.96 1.78 12.98
CA ARG A 13 6.85 2.60 13.82
C ARG A 13 7.44 1.81 14.97
N VAL A 14 8.62 2.24 15.41
CA VAL A 14 9.27 1.71 16.62
C VAL A 14 9.00 2.65 17.79
N ILE A 15 8.64 2.09 18.95
CA ILE A 15 8.46 2.83 20.20
C ILE A 15 9.32 2.25 21.32
N ARG A 16 9.65 3.09 22.32
CA ARG A 16 10.21 2.60 23.58
C ARG A 16 9.07 2.23 24.51
N ALA A 17 8.95 0.94 24.84
CA ALA A 17 7.92 0.45 25.74
C ALA A 17 8.24 0.84 27.21
N PRO A 18 7.24 0.96 28.09
CA PRO A 18 7.45 1.32 29.50
C PRO A 18 8.44 0.41 30.25
N ALA A 19 8.48 -0.88 29.92
CA ALA A 19 9.44 -1.83 30.51
C ALA A 19 10.87 -1.72 29.92
N GLY A 20 11.17 -0.67 29.15
CA GLY A 20 12.52 -0.34 28.73
C GLY A 20 13.00 -1.03 27.45
N TYR A 21 12.18 -1.85 26.79
CA TYR A 21 12.52 -2.50 25.52
C TYR A 21 11.99 -1.73 24.29
N TRP A 22 12.53 -2.04 23.12
CA TRP A 22 12.03 -1.53 21.84
C TRP A 22 10.94 -2.44 21.29
N ALA A 23 9.81 -1.86 20.87
CA ALA A 23 8.69 -2.57 20.27
C ALA A 23 8.36 -2.00 18.89
N PHE A 24 7.98 -2.87 17.96
CA PHE A 24 7.46 -2.49 16.65
C PHE A 24 5.93 -2.48 16.67
N ILE A 25 5.33 -1.38 16.21
CA ILE A 25 3.90 -1.25 15.99
C ILE A 25 3.68 -1.20 14.47
N PRO A 26 3.02 -2.21 13.87
CA PRO A 26 2.72 -2.18 12.45
C PRO A 26 1.79 -1.01 12.12
N ALA A 27 1.93 -0.46 10.91
CA ALA A 27 0.93 0.45 10.36
C ALA A 27 -0.42 -0.30 10.25
N PRO A 28 -1.55 0.40 10.34
CA PRO A 28 -2.84 -0.21 10.04
C PRO A 28 -2.81 -0.82 8.62
N PRO A 29 -3.62 -1.86 8.37
CA PRO A 29 -3.76 -2.38 7.02
C PRO A 29 -4.19 -1.26 6.07
N PRO A 30 -3.83 -1.35 4.77
CA PRO A 30 -4.38 -0.44 3.76
C PRO A 30 -5.90 -0.39 3.88
N PRO A 31 -6.53 0.76 3.59
CA PRO A 31 -7.98 0.83 3.59
C PRO A 31 -8.56 -0.21 2.63
N ASP A 32 -9.69 -0.80 3.01
CA ASP A 32 -10.40 -1.73 2.14
C ASP A 32 -10.73 -1.03 0.82
N ILE A 33 -10.23 -1.58 -0.28
CA ILE A 33 -10.58 -1.09 -1.61
C ILE A 33 -11.92 -1.70 -1.98
N ALA A 34 -12.95 -0.87 -2.08
CA ALA A 34 -14.26 -1.29 -2.56
C ALA A 34 -14.18 -1.65 -4.05
N TYR A 35 -14.12 -2.95 -4.35
CA TYR A 35 -14.06 -3.47 -5.72
C TYR A 35 -15.45 -3.46 -6.36
N THR A 36 -15.93 -2.26 -6.69
CA THR A 36 -17.25 -2.08 -7.28
C THR A 36 -17.26 -2.46 -8.77
N PRO A 37 -18.43 -2.86 -9.32
CA PRO A 37 -18.56 -3.05 -10.77
C PRO A 37 -18.16 -1.82 -11.59
N GLY A 38 -18.42 -0.62 -11.06
CA GLY A 38 -18.02 0.64 -11.70
C GLY A 38 -16.50 0.83 -11.76
N LEU A 39 -15.79 0.49 -10.68
CA LEU A 39 -14.33 0.51 -10.64
C LEU A 39 -13.74 -0.49 -11.65
N ALA A 40 -14.25 -1.72 -11.66
CA ALA A 40 -13.80 -2.74 -12.61
C ALA A 40 -13.98 -2.29 -14.07
N LEU A 41 -15.15 -1.73 -14.40
CA LEU A 41 -15.42 -1.21 -15.74
C LEU A 41 -14.49 -0.04 -16.11
N ALA A 42 -14.20 0.86 -15.17
CA ALA A 42 -13.29 1.97 -15.39
C ALA A 42 -11.87 1.48 -15.70
N LEU A 43 -11.37 0.48 -14.95
CA LEU A 43 -10.07 -0.14 -15.19
C LEU A 43 -10.02 -0.81 -16.57
N SER A 44 -11.03 -1.62 -16.93
CA SER A 44 -11.07 -2.26 -18.26
C SER A 44 -11.07 -1.26 -19.42
N ARG A 45 -11.77 -0.13 -19.27
CA ARG A 45 -11.77 0.95 -20.28
C ARG A 45 -10.42 1.62 -20.41
N ALA A 46 -9.73 1.86 -19.28
CA ALA A 46 -8.39 2.42 -19.29
C ALA A 46 -7.41 1.50 -20.01
N ASP A 47 -7.44 0.19 -19.70
CA ASP A 47 -6.60 -0.80 -20.36
C ASP A 47 -6.89 -0.90 -21.86
N ALA A 48 -8.17 -0.85 -22.27
CA ALA A 48 -8.55 -0.84 -23.69
C ALA A 48 -8.01 0.39 -24.43
N ALA A 49 -8.09 1.58 -23.84
CA ALA A 49 -7.57 2.81 -24.45
C ALA A 49 -6.04 2.78 -24.60
N LEU A 50 -5.32 2.25 -23.61
CA LEU A 50 -3.87 2.04 -23.70
C LEU A 50 -3.50 1.01 -24.77
N SER A 51 -4.32 -0.04 -24.92
CA SER A 51 -4.14 -1.07 -25.96
C SER A 51 -4.36 -0.50 -27.35
N GLU A 52 -5.42 0.30 -27.54
CA GLU A 52 -5.72 0.98 -28.81
C GLU A 52 -4.57 1.90 -29.20
N LEU A 53 -4.09 2.74 -28.28
CA LEU A 53 -2.94 3.63 -28.52
C LEU A 53 -1.68 2.84 -28.93
N SER A 54 -1.43 1.71 -28.26
CA SER A 54 -0.28 0.86 -28.56
C SER A 54 -0.38 0.19 -29.93
N GLY A 55 -1.61 -0.02 -30.45
CA GLY A 55 -1.87 -0.61 -31.75
C GLY A 55 -1.70 0.34 -32.94
N LEU A 56 -1.47 1.64 -32.71
CA LEU A 56 -1.27 2.66 -33.76
C LEU A 56 0.21 2.81 -34.20
N GLY A 57 1.08 1.88 -33.80
CA GLY A 57 2.51 1.85 -34.17
C GLY A 57 2.78 1.66 -35.65
#